data_AF-A0A7J8XW77-F1
#
_entry.id   AF-A0A7J8XW77-F1
#
_cell.length_a   1.000
_cell.length_b   1.000
_cell.length_c   1.000
_cell.angle_alpha   90.00
_cell.angle_beta   90.00
_cell.angle_gamma   90.00
#
_symmetry.space_group_name_H-M   'P 1'
#
loop_
_entity.id
_entity.type
_entity.pdbx_description
1 polymer ?
#
loop_
_entity_poly.entity_id
_entity_poly.type
_entity_poly.pdbx_seq_one_letter_code
_entity_poly.pdbx_strand_id
1 'polypeptide(L)'
;SWSGTCRVIAPVLADLAKKLPNVTYLKVDVDELKTVAEEWNVEAMPTFIYLKEGNLIDKVVGAKKDELQQRIVLINLVHKYEIELVFYCFNFVSETRIS
;
A
#
# COMPACT_ATOMS: atom_id res chain seq x y z
N SER A 1 -1.08 1.50 19.14
CA SER A 1 -2.43 2.06 18.91
C SER A 1 -2.68 2.17 17.42
N TRP A 2 -3.70 1.50 16.91
CA TRP A 2 -4.13 1.59 15.51
C TRP A 2 -4.57 3.02 15.19
N SER A 3 -3.92 3.70 14.24
CA SER A 3 -4.27 5.09 13.88
C SER A 3 -5.62 5.14 13.15
N GLY A 4 -6.48 6.09 13.51
CA GLY A 4 -7.84 6.19 12.95
C GLY A 4 -7.86 6.24 11.42
N THR A 5 -6.89 6.91 10.82
CA THR A 5 -6.74 7.04 9.36
C THR A 5 -6.43 5.71 8.66
N CYS A 6 -5.62 4.83 9.28
CA CYS A 6 -5.39 3.50 8.74
C CYS A 6 -6.65 2.62 8.76
N ARG A 7 -7.52 2.79 9.77
CA ARG A 7 -8.76 2.00 9.88
C ARG A 7 -9.72 2.32 8.74
N VAL A 8 -9.75 3.59 8.32
CA VAL A 8 -10.62 4.07 7.24
C VAL A 8 -10.14 3.56 5.87
N ILE A 9 -8.83 3.50 5.64
CA ILE A 9 -8.29 3.16 4.32
C ILE A 9 -8.13 1.65 4.09
N ALA A 10 -8.01 0.84 5.15
CA ALA A 10 -7.91 -0.61 5.05
C ALA A 10 -9.06 -1.28 4.25
N PRO A 11 -10.36 -1.01 4.51
CA PRO A 11 -11.44 -1.59 3.71
C PRO A 11 -11.42 -1.13 2.25
N VAL A 12 -10.93 0.09 1.99
CA VAL A 12 -10.78 0.61 0.61
C VAL A 12 -9.75 -0.20 -0.16
N LEU A 13 -8.61 -0.55 0.45
CA LEU A 13 -7.60 -1.43 -0.17
C LEU A 13 -8.16 -2.82 -0.46
N ALA A 14 -8.94 -3.38 0.46
CA ALA A 14 -9.59 -4.68 0.24
C ALA A 14 -10.57 -4.64 -0.95
N ASP A 15 -11.32 -3.55 -1.12
CA ASP A 15 -12.18 -3.37 -2.29
C ASP A 15 -11.40 -3.15 -3.58
N LEU A 16 -10.25 -2.47 -3.53
CA LEU A 16 -9.37 -2.30 -4.69
C LEU A 16 -8.74 -3.62 -5.12
N ALA A 17 -8.31 -4.46 -4.17
CA ALA A 17 -7.78 -5.79 -4.45
C ALA A 17 -8.78 -6.68 -5.19
N LYS A 18 -10.06 -6.62 -4.80
CA LYS A 18 -11.14 -7.35 -5.51
C LYS A 18 -11.36 -6.82 -6.94
N LYS A 19 -11.23 -5.51 -7.15
CA LYS A 19 -11.45 -4.87 -8.46
C LYS A 19 -10.27 -4.99 -9.41
N LEU A 20 -9.06 -5.11 -8.85
CA LEU A 20 -7.79 -5.07 -9.57
C LEU A 20 -6.93 -6.27 -9.13
N PRO A 21 -7.31 -7.50 -9.52
CA PRO A 21 -6.63 -8.72 -9.11
C PRO A 21 -5.23 -8.87 -9.74
N ASN A 22 -4.90 -8.04 -10.72
CA ASN A 22 -3.59 -7.98 -11.37
C ASN A 22 -2.55 -7.16 -10.60
N VAL A 23 -2.89 -6.70 -9.40
CA VAL A 23 -2.01 -5.93 -8.52
C VAL A 23 -1.85 -6.72 -7.23
N THR A 24 -0.61 -6.88 -6.80
CA THR A 24 -0.31 -7.54 -5.52
C THR A 24 -0.40 -6.51 -4.40
N TYR A 25 -1.31 -6.72 -3.45
CA TYR A 25 -1.46 -5.82 -2.30
C TYR A 25 -0.71 -6.39 -1.11
N LEU A 26 0.32 -5.69 -0.68
CA LEU A 26 1.13 -6.04 0.49
C LEU A 26 0.85 -5.04 1.59
N LYS A 27 0.87 -5.51 2.82
CA LYS A 27 0.53 -4.70 3.97
C LYS A 27 1.50 -5.00 5.10
N VAL A 28 2.25 -3.97 5.48
CA VAL A 28 3.44 -4.04 6.32
C VAL A 28 3.16 -3.31 7.62
N ASP A 29 3.46 -3.97 8.74
CA ASP A 29 3.50 -3.33 10.04
C ASP A 29 4.88 -2.69 10.25
N VAL A 30 4.92 -1.38 10.44
CA VAL A 30 6.19 -0.68 10.69
C VAL A 30 6.75 -1.02 12.06
N ASP A 31 5.92 -1.41 13.04
CA ASP A 31 6.44 -1.83 14.34
C ASP A 31 7.24 -3.13 14.25
N GLU A 32 6.85 -4.03 13.34
CA GLU A 32 7.54 -5.30 13.06
C GLU A 32 8.71 -5.15 12.09
N LEU A 33 8.57 -4.31 11.05
CA LEU A 33 9.53 -4.15 9.97
C LEU A 33 10.09 -2.71 9.87
N LYS A 34 10.61 -2.21 11.00
CA LYS A 34 11.17 -0.84 11.11
C LYS A 34 12.27 -0.55 10.10
N THR A 35 13.23 -1.46 9.95
CA THR A 35 14.37 -1.28 9.04
C THR A 35 13.92 -1.10 7.60
N VAL A 36 12.94 -1.90 7.14
CA VAL A 36 12.38 -1.79 5.79
C VAL A 36 11.62 -0.47 5.62
N ALA A 37 10.85 -0.06 6.63
CA ALA A 37 10.15 1.22 6.60
C ALA A 37 11.11 2.43 6.52
N GLU A 38 12.24 2.35 7.21
CA GLU A 38 13.32 3.34 7.16
C GLU A 38 14.01 3.37 5.78
N GLU A 39 14.35 2.21 5.21
CA GLU A 39 14.94 2.09 3.86
C GLU A 39 14.09 2.78 2.78
N TRP A 40 12.76 2.66 2.88
CA TRP A 40 11.82 3.29 1.94
C TRP A 40 11.40 4.72 2.34
N ASN A 41 12.02 5.30 3.38
CA ASN A 41 11.72 6.64 3.91
C ASN A 41 10.22 6.83 4.21
N VAL A 42 9.67 5.94 5.03
CA VAL A 42 8.29 6.03 5.55
C VAL A 42 8.30 6.88 6.83
N GLU A 43 8.05 8.17 6.67
CA GLU A 43 8.07 9.15 7.78
C GLU A 43 6.68 9.42 8.38
N ALA A 44 5.63 9.13 7.61
CA ALA A 44 4.25 9.38 7.99
C ALA A 44 3.36 8.20 7.61
N MET A 45 2.21 8.11 8.27
CA MET A 45 1.26 7.04 8.03
C MET A 45 -0.17 7.54 7.87
N PRO A 46 -0.97 6.85 7.03
CA PRO A 46 -0.57 5.70 6.20
C PRO A 46 0.32 6.10 5.02
N THR A 47 1.23 5.21 4.59
CA THR A 47 2.03 5.39 3.36
C THR A 47 1.85 4.21 2.43
N PHE A 48 1.75 4.52 1.14
CA PHE A 48 1.55 3.57 0.06
C PHE A 48 2.70 3.67 -0.92
N ILE A 49 3.32 2.54 -1.20
CA ILE A 49 4.47 2.43 -2.07
C ILE A 49 4.13 1.53 -3.24
N TYR A 50 4.33 2.03 -4.45
CA TYR A 50 4.14 1.27 -5.68
C TYR A 50 5.49 0.73 -6.10
N LEU A 51 5.62 -0.59 -6.13
CA LEU A 51 6.81 -1.29 -6.59
C LEU A 51 6.52 -2.01 -7.90
N LYS A 52 7.55 -2.13 -8.72
CA LYS A 52 7.59 -3.06 -9.85
C LYS A 52 8.94 -3.76 -9.85
N GLU A 53 8.93 -5.09 -9.83
CA GLU A 53 10.16 -5.91 -9.81
C GLU A 53 11.12 -5.46 -8.69
N GLY A 54 10.56 -5.11 -7.51
CA GLY A 54 11.32 -4.60 -6.36
C GLY A 54 11.79 -3.14 -6.45
N ASN A 55 11.51 -2.43 -7.56
CA ASN A 55 11.89 -1.03 -7.74
C ASN A 55 10.76 -0.08 -7.36
N LEU A 56 11.08 1.01 -6.67
CA LEU A 56 10.14 2.09 -6.35
C LEU A 56 9.69 2.82 -7.62
N ILE A 57 8.41 2.78 -7.91
CA ILE A 57 7.77 3.49 -9.01
C ILE A 57 7.12 4.78 -8.52
N ASP A 58 6.40 4.72 -7.40
CA ASP A 58 5.65 5.86 -6.88
C ASP A 58 5.39 5.73 -5.36
N LYS A 59 5.08 6.85 -4.70
CA LYS A 59 4.77 6.90 -3.27
C LYS A 59 3.64 7.89 -2.98
N VAL A 60 2.64 7.44 -2.24
CA VAL A 60 1.52 8.27 -1.77
C VAL A 60 1.49 8.24 -0.25
N VAL A 61 1.50 9.43 0.37
CA VAL A 61 1.41 9.59 1.82
C VAL A 61 0.01 10.11 2.18
N GLY A 62 -0.60 9.51 3.20
CA GLY A 62 -1.93 9.82 3.70
C GLY A 62 -3.05 8.97 3.08
N ALA A 63 -4.23 9.02 3.70
CA ALA A 63 -5.40 8.22 3.30
C ALA A 63 -6.17 8.86 2.13
N LYS A 64 -5.55 8.91 0.95
CA LYS A 64 -6.10 9.57 -0.24
C LYS A 64 -6.66 8.57 -1.25
N LYS A 65 -7.88 8.06 -0.97
CA LYS A 65 -8.54 7.00 -1.75
C LYS A 65 -8.49 7.20 -3.27
N ASP A 66 -8.90 8.36 -3.75
CA ASP A 66 -9.02 8.61 -5.19
C ASP A 66 -7.65 8.66 -5.86
N GLU A 67 -6.65 9.25 -5.19
CA GLU A 67 -5.27 9.30 -5.67
C GLU A 67 -4.69 7.88 -5.78
N LEU A 68 -4.95 7.01 -4.80
CA LEU A 68 -4.47 5.62 -4.84
C LEU A 68 -5.01 4.88 -6.07
N GLN A 69 -6.32 4.91 -6.28
CA GLN A 69 -6.93 4.23 -7.41
C GLN A 69 -6.41 4.78 -8.75
N GLN A 70 -6.30 6.09 -8.88
CA GLN A 70 -5.79 6.73 -10.09
C GLN A 70 -4.34 6.32 -10.39
N ARG A 71 -3.46 6.30 -9.38
CA ARG A 71 -2.07 5.86 -9.56
C ARG A 71 -2.00 4.40 -10.00
N ILE A 72 -2.77 3.50 -9.39
CA ILE A 72 -2.80 2.09 -9.80
C ILE A 72 -3.19 1.96 -11.29
N VAL A 73 -4.23 2.67 -11.74
CA VAL A 73 -4.68 2.62 -13.13
C VAL A 73 -3.63 3.19 -14.08
N LEU A 74 -3.03 4.34 -13.74
CA LEU A 74 -1.99 4.97 -14.55
C LEU A 74 -0.75 4.09 -14.69
N ILE A 75 -0.25 3.54 -13.58
CA ILE A 75 0.95 2.69 -13.59
C ILE A 75 0.66 1.39 -14.36
N ASN A 76 -0.53 0.81 -14.23
CA ASN A 76 -0.93 -0.39 -14.99
C ASN A 76 -0.94 -0.15 -16.51
N LEU A 77 -1.37 1.04 -16.95
CA LEU A 77 -1.37 1.41 -18.37
C LEU A 77 0.03 1.55 -18.96
N VAL A 78 0.99 2.06 -18.17
CA VAL A 78 2.36 2.33 -18.63
C VAL A 78 3.25 1.09 -18.52
N HIS A 79 3.12 0.31 -17.45
CA HIS A 79 4.12 -0.69 -17.08
C HIS A 79 3.72 -2.16 -17.31
N LYS A 80 2.52 -2.45 -17.82
CA LYS A 80 1.99 -3.81 -18.05
C LYS A 80 2.22 -4.78 -16.87
N TYR A 81 1.20 -4.87 -16.01
CA TYR A 81 0.76 -6.08 -15.28
C TYR A 81 1.54 -6.71 -14.13
N GLU A 82 2.58 -6.11 -13.55
CA GLU A 82 3.19 -6.63 -12.30
C GLU A 82 3.53 -5.51 -11.33
N ILE A 83 2.51 -4.93 -10.70
CA ILE A 83 2.69 -3.88 -9.68
C ILE A 83 2.38 -4.47 -8.32
N GLU A 84 3.23 -4.14 -7.36
CA GLU A 84 3.01 -4.41 -5.94
C GLU A 84 2.69 -3.10 -5.23
N LEU A 85 1.53 -3.03 -4.59
CA LEU A 85 1.15 -1.91 -3.73
C LEU A 85 1.43 -2.29 -2.28
N VAL A 86 2.43 -1.66 -1.68
CA VAL A 86 2.83 -1.88 -0.29
C VAL A 86 2.23 -0.79 0.60
N PHE A 87 1.42 -1.19 1.57
CA PHE A 87 0.75 -0.32 2.53
C PHE A 87 1.41 -0.43 3.91
N TYR A 88 1.96 0.68 4.41
CA TYR A 88 2.61 0.78 5.72
C TYR A 88 1.68 1.44 6.75
N CYS A 89 1.47 0.75 7.87
CA CYS A 89 0.70 1.26 9.01
C CYS A 89 1.23 0.72 10.37
N PHE A 90 0.96 1.42 11.48
CA PHE A 90 1.32 1.03 12.86
C PHE A 90 0.31 0.04 13.45
N ASN A 91 0.82 -0.95 14.18
CA ASN A 91 0.04 -1.88 15.02
C ASN A 91 -1.14 -2.52 14.29
N PHE A 92 -0.84 -3.30 13.26
CA PHE A 92 -1.87 -4.07 12.60
C PHE A 92 -2.07 -5.40 13.33
N VAL A 93 -3.25 -5.60 13.93
CA VAL A 93 -3.67 -6.94 14.37
C VAL A 93 -3.73 -7.80 13.12
N SER A 94 -2.78 -8.72 13.00
CA SER A 94 -2.53 -9.57 11.84
C SER A 94 -3.79 -10.28 11.40
N GLU A 95 -4.38 -9.85 10.29
CA GLU A 95 -5.26 -10.70 9.54
C GLU A 95 -5.24 -10.34 8.06
N THR A 96 -5.10 -11.41 7.28
CA THR A 96 -5.28 -11.53 5.83
C THR A 96 -4.20 -10.93 4.93
N ARG A 97 -3.40 -11.84 4.33
CA ARG A 97 -3.02 -11.68 2.91
C ARG A 97 -4.32 -11.41 2.17
N ILE A 98 -4.46 -10.24 1.56
CA ILE A 98 -5.55 -10.00 0.63
C ILE A 98 -5.13 -10.73 -0.66
N SER A 99 -5.29 -12.05 -0.64
CA SER A 99 -5.15 -12.94 -1.80
C SER A 99 -6.35 -12.78 -2.71
#